data_AF-A0A523HMJ6-F1
#
_entry.id   AF-A0A523HMJ6-F1
#
_cell.length_a   1.000
_cell.length_b   1.000
_cell.length_c   1.000
_cell.angle_alpha   90.00
_cell.angle_beta   90.00
_cell.angle_gamma   90.00
#
_symmetry.space_group_name_H-M   'P 1'
#
loop_
_entity.id
_entity.type
_entity.pdbx_description
1 polymer ?
#
loop_
_entity_poly.entity_id
_entity_poly.type
_entity_poly.pdbx_seq_one_letter_code
_entity_poly.pdbx_strand_id
1 'polypeptide(L)'
;MNEQALQIGGQAVIEGVMMRSAQIVSVAVRRQDGSILVRKKPFVSFIKRFKVLSFPILRGSVVLIESLVLGVRALTFSGDVAVEDEKKNERKNNNKDAVPEKRGWLASVWLGLTVLFSFGIGLFIFFYVPLILTELLGAESGFMFNLVDGFLRLSIFLLYLGAITLMKDIRRIFEYHGAEHKSIFAFENKKDLTPAAAKPLSRFHPRCGTSFLFIVMVVSIFVYMFLGKPVDLGDRLLR
;
A
#
# COMPACT_ATOMS: atom_id res chain seq x y z
N MET A 1 -7.89 -33.74 1.25
CA MET A 1 -7.81 -32.45 0.52
C MET A 1 -6.34 -32.20 0.24
N ASN A 2 -5.94 -32.07 -1.03
CA ASN A 2 -4.53 -31.96 -1.41
C ASN A 2 -3.94 -30.67 -0.83
N GLU A 3 -2.87 -30.81 -0.05
CA GLU A 3 -2.23 -29.79 0.80
C GLU A 3 -1.38 -28.80 -0.01
N GLN A 4 -1.88 -28.32 -1.15
CA GLN A 4 -1.38 -27.06 -1.70
C GLN A 4 -1.79 -25.96 -0.75
N ALA A 5 -0.92 -25.66 0.22
CA ALA A 5 -1.04 -24.56 1.16
C ALA A 5 -1.71 -23.38 0.46
N LEU A 6 -2.98 -23.13 0.82
CA LEU A 6 -3.75 -22.03 0.27
C LEU A 6 -2.99 -20.76 0.60
N GLN A 7 -2.23 -20.26 -0.38
CA GLN A 7 -1.51 -19.02 -0.27
C GLN A 7 -2.54 -17.91 -0.10
N ILE A 8 -2.68 -17.45 1.14
CA ILE A 8 -3.46 -16.27 1.49
C ILE A 8 -2.51 -15.09 1.61
N GLY A 9 -2.93 -13.96 1.08
CA GLY A 9 -2.33 -12.66 1.35
C GLY A 9 -3.43 -11.66 1.60
N GLY A 10 -3.07 -10.47 2.06
CA GLY A 10 -4.04 -9.42 2.32
C GLY A 10 -3.50 -8.02 2.11
N GLN A 11 -4.35 -7.06 2.42
CA GLN A 11 -4.02 -5.65 2.46
C GLN A 11 -4.95 -4.98 3.47
N ALA A 12 -4.42 -4.07 4.28
CA ALA A 12 -5.25 -3.17 5.07
C ALA A 12 -6.04 -2.20 4.17
N VAL A 13 -7.26 -1.89 4.60
CA VAL A 13 -8.12 -0.86 3.99
C VAL A 13 -8.70 0.03 5.09
N ILE A 14 -9.48 1.05 4.73
CA ILE A 14 -10.09 1.95 5.71
C ILE A 14 -11.05 1.14 6.58
N GLU A 15 -10.83 1.18 7.90
CA GLU A 15 -11.59 0.39 8.89
C GLU A 15 -11.72 -1.11 8.58
N GLY A 16 -10.73 -1.72 7.91
CA GLY A 16 -10.88 -3.11 7.48
C GLY A 16 -9.67 -3.78 6.88
N VAL A 17 -9.89 -5.00 6.38
CA VAL A 17 -8.89 -5.79 5.68
C VAL A 17 -9.46 -6.43 4.42
N MET A 18 -8.65 -6.49 3.38
CA MET A 18 -8.85 -7.33 2.21
C MET A 18 -8.01 -8.60 2.35
N MET A 19 -8.60 -9.75 2.10
CA MET A 19 -7.94 -11.05 2.04
C MET A 19 -8.14 -11.68 0.67
N ARG A 20 -7.06 -12.19 0.08
CA ARG A 20 -7.05 -12.87 -1.21
C ARG A 20 -6.58 -14.30 -1.06
N SER A 21 -7.38 -15.21 -1.60
CA SER A 21 -7.00 -16.60 -1.87
C SER A 21 -6.80 -16.81 -3.37
N ALA A 22 -6.49 -18.05 -3.79
CA ALA A 22 -6.34 -18.40 -5.19
C ALA A 22 -7.63 -18.29 -6.05
N GLN A 23 -8.80 -18.15 -5.40
CA GLN A 23 -10.12 -18.21 -6.05
C GLN A 23 -11.09 -17.12 -5.60
N ILE A 24 -10.87 -16.51 -4.44
CA ILE A 24 -11.80 -15.55 -3.83
C ILE A 24 -11.01 -14.38 -3.25
N VAL A 25 -11.51 -13.16 -3.46
CA VAL A 25 -11.13 -11.94 -2.74
C VAL A 25 -12.29 -11.54 -1.84
N SER A 26 -11.99 -11.29 -0.56
CA SER A 26 -12.95 -10.82 0.42
C SER A 26 -12.47 -9.53 1.05
N VAL A 27 -13.33 -8.53 1.15
CA VAL A 27 -13.06 -7.28 1.89
C VAL A 27 -14.02 -7.21 3.05
N ALA A 28 -13.51 -7.08 4.27
CA ALA A 28 -14.29 -6.92 5.49
C ALA A 28 -14.01 -5.53 6.07
N VAL A 29 -15.07 -4.73 6.25
CA VAL A 29 -15.00 -3.36 6.76
C VAL A 29 -15.88 -3.25 7.99
N ARG A 30 -15.35 -2.69 9.07
CA ARG A 30 -16.08 -2.36 10.29
C ARG A 30 -16.83 -1.04 10.07
N ARG A 31 -18.15 -1.06 10.24
CA ARG A 31 -18.99 0.14 10.25
C ARG A 31 -18.90 0.88 11.58
N GLN A 32 -19.31 2.15 11.58
CA GLN A 32 -19.33 2.98 12.79
C GLN A 32 -20.29 2.45 13.87
N ASP A 33 -21.33 1.71 13.48
CA ASP A 33 -22.24 1.01 14.41
C ASP A 33 -21.67 -0.29 14.99
N GLY A 34 -20.44 -0.65 14.61
CA GLY A 34 -19.74 -1.85 15.07
C GLY A 34 -20.02 -3.11 14.26
N SER A 35 -20.97 -3.08 13.32
CA SER A 35 -21.23 -4.20 12.42
C SER A 35 -20.08 -4.38 11.41
N ILE A 36 -19.94 -5.58 10.84
CA ILE A 36 -18.91 -5.88 9.84
C ILE A 36 -19.58 -6.16 8.50
N LEU A 37 -19.33 -5.29 7.53
CA LEU A 37 -19.75 -5.51 6.15
C LEU A 37 -18.69 -6.33 5.42
N VAL A 38 -19.09 -7.45 4.82
CA VAL A 38 -18.20 -8.32 4.06
C VAL A 38 -18.63 -8.38 2.60
N ARG A 39 -17.72 -8.06 1.69
CA ARG A 39 -17.90 -8.22 0.25
C ARG A 39 -16.99 -9.32 -0.28
N LYS A 40 -17.57 -10.38 -0.83
CA LYS A 40 -16.84 -11.49 -1.46
C LYS A 40 -17.00 -11.42 -2.97
N LYS A 41 -15.91 -11.67 -3.71
CA LYS A 41 -15.92 -11.79 -5.16
C LYS A 41 -15.06 -12.96 -5.62
N PRO A 42 -15.47 -13.70 -6.66
CA PRO A 42 -14.59 -14.66 -7.31
C PRO A 42 -13.39 -13.91 -7.92
N PHE A 43 -12.24 -14.58 -7.90
CA PHE A 43 -10.98 -14.07 -8.41
C PHE A 43 -10.34 -15.12 -9.30
N VAL A 44 -9.98 -14.70 -10.52
CA VAL A 44 -9.24 -15.50 -11.48
C VAL A 44 -8.07 -14.67 -11.96
N SER A 45 -6.85 -15.15 -11.74
CA SER A 45 -5.65 -14.42 -12.13
C SER A 45 -5.56 -14.23 -13.64
N PHE A 46 -5.08 -13.07 -14.09
CA PHE A 46 -4.77 -12.84 -15.51
C PHE A 46 -3.81 -13.88 -16.10
N ILE A 47 -2.88 -14.39 -15.29
CA ILE A 47 -1.94 -15.45 -15.69
C ILE A 47 -2.67 -16.74 -16.06
N LYS A 48 -3.75 -17.07 -15.32
CA LYS A 48 -4.58 -18.24 -15.64
C LYS A 48 -5.39 -18.04 -16.92
N ARG A 49 -5.76 -16.80 -17.23
CA ARG A 49 -6.51 -16.45 -18.44
C ARG A 49 -5.62 -16.41 -19.69
N PHE A 50 -4.38 -15.97 -19.56
CA PHE A 50 -3.43 -15.87 -20.67
C PHE A 50 -2.09 -16.52 -20.30
N LYS A 51 -1.83 -17.74 -20.81
CA LYS A 51 -0.61 -18.52 -20.47
C LYS A 51 0.69 -17.79 -20.79
N VAL A 52 0.71 -16.91 -21.80
CA VAL A 52 1.88 -16.09 -22.17
C VAL A 52 2.35 -15.21 -21.00
N LEU A 53 1.43 -14.77 -20.13
CA LEU A 53 1.72 -13.96 -18.95
C LEU A 53 2.39 -14.73 -17.81
N SER A 54 2.54 -16.06 -17.93
CA SER A 54 3.24 -16.89 -16.94
C SER A 54 4.76 -16.84 -17.07
N PHE A 55 5.29 -16.22 -18.14
CA PHE A 55 6.73 -16.09 -18.37
C PHE A 55 7.40 -15.36 -17.18
N PRO A 56 8.53 -15.85 -16.62
CA PRO A 56 9.07 -15.36 -15.34
C PRO A 56 9.25 -13.85 -15.25
N ILE A 57 9.70 -13.20 -16.32
CA ILE A 57 9.90 -11.73 -16.37
C ILE A 57 8.55 -10.98 -16.32
N LEU A 58 7.54 -11.45 -17.05
CA LEU A 58 6.22 -10.80 -17.12
C LEU A 58 5.34 -11.14 -15.91
N ARG A 59 5.56 -12.32 -15.32
CA ARG A 59 4.77 -12.85 -14.20
C ARG A 59 4.77 -11.90 -13.01
N GLY A 60 5.94 -11.36 -12.63
CA GLY A 60 6.06 -10.43 -11.51
C GLY A 60 5.23 -9.16 -11.73
N SER A 61 5.41 -8.50 -12.87
CA SER A 61 4.68 -7.29 -13.24
C SER A 61 3.16 -7.51 -13.29
N VAL A 62 2.72 -8.64 -13.86
CA VAL A 62 1.29 -8.98 -13.93
C VAL A 62 0.70 -9.17 -12.54
N VAL A 63 1.39 -9.89 -11.64
CA VAL A 63 0.94 -10.08 -10.25
C VAL A 63 0.90 -8.75 -9.49
N LEU A 64 1.86 -7.86 -9.73
CA LEU A 64 1.91 -6.53 -9.12
C LEU A 64 0.71 -5.67 -9.57
N ILE A 65 0.48 -5.56 -10.88
CA ILE A 65 -0.65 -4.81 -11.45
C ILE A 65 -1.98 -5.36 -10.94
N GLU A 66 -2.13 -6.69 -10.94
CA GLU A 66 -3.32 -7.35 -10.45
C GLU A 66 -3.58 -7.04 -8.97
N SER A 67 -2.53 -7.10 -8.14
CA SER A 67 -2.63 -6.78 -6.71
C SER A 67 -2.95 -5.29 -6.49
N LEU A 68 -2.35 -4.39 -7.27
CA LEU A 68 -2.66 -2.96 -7.24
C LEU A 68 -4.12 -2.66 -7.60
N VAL A 69 -4.63 -3.25 -8.68
CA VAL A 69 -6.03 -3.07 -9.10
C VAL A 69 -7.00 -3.58 -8.03
N LEU A 70 -6.71 -4.72 -7.42
CA LEU A 70 -7.51 -5.25 -6.30
C LEU A 70 -7.43 -4.35 -5.07
N GLY A 71 -6.24 -3.87 -4.73
CA GLY A 71 -5.99 -2.96 -3.62
C GLY A 71 -6.76 -1.65 -3.76
N VAL A 72 -6.68 -1.01 -4.94
CA VAL A 72 -7.44 0.22 -5.26
C VAL A 72 -8.94 -0.04 -5.14
N ARG A 73 -9.46 -1.12 -5.73
CA ARG A 73 -10.89 -1.48 -5.63
C ARG A 73 -11.34 -1.71 -4.19
N ALA A 74 -10.50 -2.31 -3.36
CA ALA A 74 -10.79 -2.56 -1.96
C ALA A 74 -10.79 -1.26 -1.14
N LEU A 75 -9.82 -0.37 -1.38
CA LEU A 75 -9.76 0.96 -0.77
C LEU A 75 -10.96 1.82 -1.16
N THR A 76 -11.33 1.85 -2.44
CA THR A 76 -12.54 2.55 -2.91
C THR A 76 -13.78 2.02 -2.20
N PHE A 77 -13.93 0.69 -2.12
CA PHE A 77 -15.06 0.08 -1.42
C PHE A 77 -15.10 0.47 0.07
N SER A 78 -13.98 0.43 0.78
CA SER A 78 -13.95 0.84 2.19
C SER A 78 -14.22 2.34 2.38
N GLY A 79 -13.75 3.18 1.46
CA GLY A 79 -14.01 4.62 1.49
C GLY A 79 -15.49 4.93 1.25
N ASP A 80 -16.13 4.24 0.30
CA ASP A 80 -17.57 4.39 0.05
C ASP A 80 -18.40 4.01 1.29
N VAL A 81 -18.01 2.96 2.02
CA VAL A 81 -18.66 2.55 3.29
C VAL A 81 -18.47 3.62 4.38
N ALA A 82 -17.27 4.19 4.51
CA ALA A 82 -17.02 5.25 5.48
C ALA A 82 -17.89 6.50 5.21
N VAL A 83 -17.99 6.93 3.94
CA VAL A 83 -18.84 8.05 3.52
C VAL A 83 -20.33 7.75 3.73
N GLU A 84 -20.76 6.51 3.50
CA GLU A 84 -22.14 6.09 3.79
C GLU A 84 -22.47 6.21 5.28
N ASP A 85 -21.57 5.76 6.16
CA ASP A 85 -21.73 5.82 7.60
C ASP A 85 -21.74 7.27 8.12
N GLU A 86 -20.86 8.15 7.59
CA GLU A 86 -20.86 9.59 7.90
C GLU A 86 -22.21 10.24 7.56
N LYS A 87 -22.73 10.03 6.34
CA LYS A 87 -24.03 10.55 5.91
C LYS A 87 -25.19 10.04 6.76
N LYS A 88 -25.14 8.78 7.19
CA LYS A 88 -26.17 8.18 8.05
C LYS A 88 -26.16 8.82 9.44
N ASN A 89 -24.98 9.13 9.98
CA ASN A 89 -24.84 9.81 11.26
C ASN A 89 -25.25 11.29 11.20
N GLU A 90 -24.91 12.02 10.13
CA GLU A 90 -25.37 13.40 9.92
C GLU A 90 -26.90 13.50 9.87
N ARG A 91 -27.54 12.59 9.12
CA ARG A 91 -29.01 12.50 9.04
C ARG A 91 -29.64 12.18 10.40
N LYS A 92 -28.99 11.33 11.21
CA LYS A 92 -29.48 10.95 12.55
C LYS A 92 -29.34 12.10 13.56
N ASN A 93 -28.34 12.96 13.41
CA ASN A 93 -28.09 14.11 14.29
C ASN A 93 -28.89 15.37 13.94
N ASN A 94 -29.88 15.30 13.04
CA ASN A 94 -30.74 16.43 12.65
C ASN A 94 -29.98 17.70 12.22
N ASN A 95 -28.75 17.58 11.72
CA ASN A 95 -28.05 18.71 11.14
C ASN A 95 -28.63 18.93 9.74
N LYS A 96 -29.63 19.81 9.64
CA LYS A 96 -30.40 20.09 8.41
C LYS A 96 -29.59 20.77 7.30
N ASP A 97 -28.33 21.07 7.54
CA ASP A 97 -27.42 21.72 6.59
C ASP A 97 -26.54 20.73 5.81
N ALA A 98 -26.88 19.44 5.81
CA ALA A 98 -26.26 18.47 4.92
C ALA A 98 -26.66 18.77 3.46
N VAL A 99 -25.98 19.75 2.86
CA VAL A 99 -26.02 20.02 1.43
C VAL A 99 -25.65 18.70 0.75
N PRO A 100 -26.54 18.12 -0.08
CA PRO A 100 -26.15 16.97 -0.88
C PRO A 100 -25.09 17.47 -1.85
N GLU A 101 -23.82 17.23 -1.53
CA GLU A 101 -22.72 17.54 -2.44
C GLU A 101 -22.89 16.62 -3.66
N LYS A 102 -23.64 17.11 -4.65
CA LYS A 102 -23.62 16.56 -5.99
C LYS A 102 -22.14 16.60 -6.37
N ARG A 103 -21.51 15.44 -6.56
CA ARG A 103 -20.21 15.31 -7.22
C ARG A 103 -20.34 15.88 -8.63
N GLY A 104 -20.27 17.20 -8.74
CA GLY A 104 -20.25 17.91 -9.99
C GLY A 104 -18.96 17.59 -10.73
N TRP A 105 -18.94 17.86 -12.04
CA TRP A 105 -17.74 17.68 -12.84
C TRP A 105 -16.54 18.42 -12.22
N LEU A 106 -16.76 19.63 -11.72
CA LEU A 106 -15.74 20.45 -11.03
C LEU A 106 -15.11 19.74 -9.82
N ALA A 107 -15.89 19.06 -8.97
CA ALA A 107 -15.37 18.33 -7.81
C ALA A 107 -14.48 17.15 -8.24
N SER A 108 -14.85 16.48 -9.33
CA SER A 108 -14.06 15.37 -9.88
C SER A 108 -12.76 15.85 -10.53
N VAL A 109 -12.78 16.99 -11.23
CA VAL A 109 -11.57 17.66 -11.74
C VAL A 109 -10.65 18.04 -10.59
N TRP A 110 -11.19 18.65 -9.54
CA TRP A 110 -10.41 19.12 -8.40
C TRP A 110 -9.74 17.97 -7.64
N LEU A 111 -10.47 16.86 -7.44
CA LEU A 111 -9.90 15.63 -6.88
C LEU A 111 -8.75 15.10 -7.76
N GLY A 112 -8.95 15.06 -9.08
CA GLY A 112 -7.92 14.63 -10.03
C GLY A 112 -6.65 15.50 -9.95
N LEU A 113 -6.81 16.82 -9.90
CA LEU A 113 -5.71 17.77 -9.74
C LEU A 113 -4.99 17.57 -8.39
N THR A 114 -5.73 17.38 -7.30
CA THR A 114 -5.17 17.15 -5.97
C THR A 114 -4.36 15.86 -5.92
N VAL A 115 -4.85 14.79 -6.53
CA VAL A 115 -4.14 13.50 -6.64
C VAL A 115 -2.85 13.67 -7.46
N LEU A 116 -2.93 14.33 -8.62
CA LEU A 116 -1.77 14.57 -9.47
C LEU A 116 -0.71 15.42 -8.76
N PHE A 117 -1.14 16.49 -8.08
CA PHE A 117 -0.25 17.35 -7.31
C PHE A 117 0.41 16.60 -6.15
N SER A 118 -0.35 15.81 -5.39
CA SER A 118 0.17 14.98 -4.30
C SER A 118 1.17 13.94 -4.81
N PHE A 119 0.90 13.34 -5.96
CA PHE A 119 1.82 12.41 -6.63
C PHE A 119 3.12 13.12 -7.05
N GLY A 120 3.01 14.32 -7.62
CA GLY A 120 4.16 15.16 -7.99
C GLY A 120 5.02 15.52 -6.78
N ILE A 121 4.41 15.92 -5.65
CA ILE A 121 5.11 16.16 -4.39
C ILE A 121 5.82 14.89 -3.90
N GLY A 122 5.14 13.74 -3.97
CA GLY A 122 5.74 12.46 -3.60
C GLY A 122 7.00 12.17 -4.42
N LEU A 123 6.92 12.32 -5.74
CA LEU A 123 8.10 12.17 -6.62
C LEU A 123 9.20 13.16 -6.26
N PHE A 124 8.87 14.43 -6.03
CA PHE A 124 9.84 15.44 -5.64
C PHE A 124 10.56 15.07 -4.33
N ILE A 125 9.82 14.71 -3.28
CA ILE A 125 10.38 14.37 -1.96
C ILE A 125 11.20 13.08 -2.00
N PHE A 126 10.77 12.04 -2.71
CA PHE A 126 11.43 10.74 -2.66
C PHE A 126 12.51 10.53 -3.73
N PHE A 127 12.51 11.31 -4.81
CA PHE A 127 13.51 11.21 -5.88
C PHE A 127 14.43 12.42 -5.94
N TYR A 128 13.89 13.65 -5.89
CA TYR A 128 14.69 14.84 -6.17
C TYR A 128 15.37 15.41 -4.92
N VAL A 129 14.69 15.42 -3.78
CA VAL A 129 15.27 15.89 -2.51
C VAL A 129 16.53 15.12 -2.10
N PRO A 130 16.60 13.76 -2.15
CA PRO A 130 17.83 13.02 -1.87
C PRO A 130 19.01 13.47 -2.75
N LEU A 131 18.77 13.70 -4.05
CA LEU A 131 19.80 14.13 -5.00
C LEU A 131 20.35 15.52 -4.64
N ILE A 132 19.47 16.50 -4.37
CA ILE A 132 19.89 17.85 -3.98
C ILE A 132 20.72 17.80 -2.69
N LEU A 133 20.25 17.05 -1.69
CA LEU A 133 20.94 16.93 -0.42
C LEU A 133 22.32 16.27 -0.60
N THR A 134 22.41 15.26 -1.46
CA THR A 134 23.69 14.61 -1.79
C THR A 134 24.66 15.56 -2.46
N GLU A 135 24.19 16.39 -3.41
CA GLU A 135 25.00 17.42 -4.06
C GLU A 135 25.50 18.47 -3.06
N LEU A 136 24.62 18.93 -2.15
CA LEU A 136 24.96 19.90 -1.12
C LEU A 136 26.01 19.39 -0.12
N LEU A 137 26.02 18.08 0.12
CA LEU A 137 27.02 17.41 0.96
C LEU A 137 28.38 17.25 0.27
N GLY A 138 28.51 17.62 -1.01
CA GLY A 138 29.80 17.69 -1.69
C GLY A 138 30.41 16.34 -2.05
N ALA A 139 29.60 15.30 -2.30
CA ALA A 139 30.13 13.99 -2.69
C ALA A 139 30.79 14.03 -4.09
N GLU A 140 32.12 14.02 -4.13
CA GLU A 140 32.92 14.19 -5.36
C GLU A 140 33.01 12.91 -6.21
N SER A 141 33.16 11.74 -5.58
CA SER A 141 33.22 10.46 -6.31
C SER A 141 31.83 9.90 -6.57
N GLY A 142 31.64 9.25 -7.73
CA GLY A 142 30.37 8.61 -8.08
C GLY A 142 29.93 7.54 -7.05
N PHE A 143 30.90 6.81 -6.51
CA PHE A 143 30.66 5.84 -5.44
C PHE A 143 30.09 6.50 -4.17
N MET A 144 30.77 7.54 -3.66
CA MET A 144 30.30 8.25 -2.46
C MET A 144 28.96 8.95 -2.70
N PHE A 145 28.75 9.48 -3.90
CA PHE A 145 27.48 10.10 -4.28
C PHE A 145 26.31 9.10 -4.17
N ASN A 146 26.41 7.95 -4.83
CA ASN A 146 25.32 6.97 -4.82
C ASN A 146 25.12 6.30 -3.45
N LEU A 147 26.19 6.15 -2.66
CA LEU A 147 26.09 5.67 -1.28
C LEU A 147 25.31 6.67 -0.41
N VAL A 148 25.69 7.95 -0.45
CA VAL A 148 25.03 9.03 0.32
C VAL A 148 23.58 9.23 -0.14
N ASP A 149 23.31 9.25 -1.45
CA ASP A 149 21.95 9.34 -1.99
C ASP A 149 21.08 8.19 -1.49
N GLY A 150 21.62 6.97 -1.55
CA GLY A 150 20.96 5.77 -1.05
C GLY A 150 20.57 5.87 0.42
N PHE A 151 21.50 6.30 1.26
CA PHE A 151 21.26 6.51 2.70
C PHE A 151 20.25 7.62 2.97
N LEU A 152 20.33 8.73 2.24
CA LEU A 152 19.37 9.84 2.37
C LEU A 152 17.97 9.40 1.98
N ARG A 153 17.83 8.67 0.87
CA ARG A 153 16.55 8.13 0.41
C ARG A 153 15.95 7.16 1.42
N LEU A 154 16.75 6.25 1.97
CA LEU A 154 16.31 5.34 3.04
C LEU A 154 15.88 6.11 4.29
N SER A 155 16.65 7.11 4.70
CA SER A 155 16.35 7.94 5.87
C SER A 155 15.06 8.73 5.68
N ILE A 156 14.89 9.39 4.53
CA ILE A 156 13.66 10.13 4.18
C ILE A 156 12.45 9.18 4.16
N PHE A 157 12.61 7.99 3.61
CA PHE A 157 11.54 6.98 3.60
C PHE A 157 11.14 6.53 5.01
N LEU A 158 12.11 6.22 5.88
CA LEU A 158 11.83 5.83 7.26
C LEU A 158 11.23 6.98 8.09
N LEU A 159 11.73 8.20 7.92
CA LEU A 159 11.19 9.40 8.55
C LEU A 159 9.75 9.66 8.11
N TYR A 160 9.46 9.54 6.81
CA TYR A 160 8.10 9.66 6.28
C TYR A 160 7.17 8.62 6.90
N LEU A 161 7.57 7.34 6.93
CA LEU A 161 6.77 6.29 7.56
C LEU A 161 6.52 6.59 9.05
N GLY A 162 7.52 7.09 9.76
CA GLY A 162 7.37 7.54 11.15
C GLY A 162 6.38 8.70 11.28
N ALA A 163 6.53 9.74 10.47
CA ALA A 163 5.71 10.95 10.51
C ALA A 163 4.22 10.66 10.24
N ILE A 164 3.90 9.82 9.24
CA ILE A 164 2.50 9.53 8.93
C ILE A 164 1.80 8.72 10.04
N THR A 165 2.53 8.03 10.92
CA THR A 165 1.92 7.36 12.10
C THR A 165 1.33 8.33 13.12
N LEU A 166 1.69 9.62 13.03
CA LEU A 166 1.11 10.68 13.87
C LEU A 166 -0.32 11.00 13.46
N MET A 167 -0.70 10.70 12.21
CA MET A 167 -2.07 10.85 11.71
C MET A 167 -2.93 9.67 12.20
N LYS A 168 -4.04 9.97 12.88
CA LYS A 168 -4.93 8.95 13.49
C LYS A 168 -5.43 7.93 12.48
N ASP A 169 -5.84 8.39 11.30
CA ASP A 169 -6.41 7.53 10.25
C ASP A 169 -5.36 6.58 9.67
N ILE A 170 -4.13 7.05 9.50
CA ILE A 170 -3.02 6.22 9.02
C ILE A 170 -2.58 5.21 10.08
N ARG A 171 -2.48 5.65 11.35
CA ARG A 171 -2.21 4.74 12.47
C ARG A 171 -3.24 3.61 12.51
N ARG A 172 -4.51 3.94 12.30
CA ARG A 172 -5.60 2.99 12.26
C ARG A 172 -5.46 1.98 11.12
N ILE A 173 -5.06 2.42 9.93
CA ILE A 173 -4.74 1.52 8.81
C ILE A 173 -3.58 0.58 9.19
N PHE A 174 -2.55 1.06 9.89
CA PHE A 174 -1.46 0.21 10.36
C PHE A 174 -1.87 -0.80 11.43
N GLU A 175 -2.84 -0.47 12.29
CA GLU A 175 -3.44 -1.45 13.20
C GLU A 175 -4.13 -2.59 12.44
N TYR A 176 -4.93 -2.25 11.42
CA TYR A 176 -5.57 -3.25 10.55
C TYR A 176 -4.54 -4.07 9.76
N HIS A 177 -3.43 -3.47 9.34
CA HIS A 177 -2.34 -4.21 8.72
C HIS A 177 -1.67 -5.21 9.68
N GLY A 178 -1.45 -4.81 10.94
CA GLY A 178 -1.00 -5.74 11.97
C GLY A 178 -2.00 -6.87 12.21
N ALA A 179 -3.30 -6.57 12.21
CA ALA A 179 -4.37 -7.56 12.35
C ALA A 179 -4.46 -8.51 11.15
N GLU A 180 -4.20 -8.02 9.94
CA GLU A 180 -4.10 -8.82 8.71
C GLU A 180 -3.00 -9.88 8.85
N HIS A 181 -1.78 -9.47 9.19
CA HIS A 181 -0.67 -10.40 9.39
C HIS A 181 -0.94 -11.44 10.46
N LYS A 182 -1.52 -11.03 11.60
CA LYS A 182 -1.88 -11.96 12.67
C LYS A 182 -2.93 -12.97 12.24
N SER A 183 -3.90 -12.53 11.45
CA SER A 183 -4.95 -13.42 10.90
C SER A 183 -4.38 -14.41 9.89
N ILE A 184 -3.44 -13.97 9.05
CA ILE A 184 -2.70 -14.86 8.13
C ILE A 184 -1.90 -15.89 8.92
N PHE A 185 -1.12 -15.47 9.93
CA PHE A 185 -0.40 -16.42 10.77
C PHE A 185 -1.31 -17.41 11.49
N ALA A 186 -2.51 -16.98 11.93
CA ALA A 186 -3.45 -17.90 12.57
C ALA A 186 -3.89 -18.99 11.58
N PHE A 187 -4.21 -18.59 10.35
CA PHE A 187 -4.53 -19.51 9.26
C PHE A 187 -3.38 -20.46 8.94
N GLU A 188 -2.16 -19.95 8.77
CA GLU A 188 -0.99 -20.75 8.40
C GLU A 188 -0.57 -21.74 9.49
N ASN A 189 -0.71 -21.35 10.75
CA ASN A 189 -0.45 -22.23 11.89
C ASN A 189 -1.64 -23.16 12.21
N LYS A 190 -2.65 -23.20 11.34
CA LYS A 190 -3.88 -24.02 11.52
C LYS A 190 -4.57 -23.77 12.87
N LYS A 191 -4.47 -22.54 13.40
CA LYS A 191 -5.18 -22.10 14.60
C LYS A 191 -6.59 -21.62 14.23
N ASP A 192 -7.46 -21.55 15.23
CA ASP A 192 -8.79 -20.98 15.06
C ASP A 192 -8.72 -19.53 14.56
N LEU A 193 -9.59 -19.18 13.61
CA LEU A 193 -9.69 -17.82 13.06
C LEU A 193 -10.51 -16.92 13.99
N THR A 194 -10.06 -16.81 15.24
CA THR A 194 -10.66 -15.96 16.27
C THR A 194 -9.68 -14.85 16.67
N PRO A 195 -10.18 -13.71 17.16
CA PRO A 195 -9.32 -12.66 17.69
C PRO A 195 -8.39 -13.15 18.81
N ALA A 196 -8.85 -14.06 19.66
CA ALA A 196 -8.08 -14.61 20.77
C ALA A 196 -6.86 -15.41 20.29
N ALA A 197 -7.04 -16.26 19.28
CA ALA A 197 -5.96 -17.07 18.71
C ALA A 197 -4.97 -16.25 17.85
N ALA A 198 -5.45 -15.21 17.17
CA ALA A 198 -4.62 -14.34 16.33
C ALA A 198 -3.82 -13.30 17.14
N LYS A 199 -4.37 -12.78 18.25
CA LYS A 199 -3.76 -11.74 19.09
C LYS A 199 -2.30 -12.00 19.51
N PRO A 200 -1.90 -13.20 19.96
CA PRO A 200 -0.51 -13.47 20.37
C PRO A 200 0.47 -13.63 19.21
N LEU A 201 0.00 -13.73 17.96
CA LEU A 201 0.86 -13.95 16.81
C LEU A 201 1.60 -12.66 16.42
N SER A 202 2.71 -12.82 15.71
CA SER A 202 3.54 -11.70 15.27
C SER A 202 2.81 -10.80 14.28
N ARG A 203 3.08 -9.50 14.34
CA ARG A 203 2.68 -8.54 13.30
C ARG A 203 3.70 -8.44 12.16
N PHE A 204 4.85 -9.11 12.26
CA PHE A 204 5.90 -9.08 11.25
C PHE A 204 5.81 -10.35 10.41
N HIS A 205 5.30 -10.21 9.20
CA HIS A 205 5.11 -11.34 8.29
C HIS A 205 6.07 -11.23 7.10
N PRO A 206 6.78 -12.31 6.72
CA PRO A 206 7.87 -12.26 5.75
C PRO A 206 7.43 -11.89 4.32
N ARG A 207 6.14 -12.04 4.02
CA ARG A 207 5.56 -11.69 2.70
C ARG A 207 4.90 -10.30 2.68
N CYS A 208 5.22 -9.44 3.64
CA CYS A 208 4.68 -8.09 3.69
C CYS A 208 5.30 -7.20 2.59
N GLY A 209 4.46 -6.40 1.92
CA GLY A 209 4.90 -5.43 0.92
C GLY A 209 5.88 -4.37 1.46
N THR A 210 5.79 -4.01 2.76
CA THR A 210 6.75 -3.08 3.38
C THR A 210 8.14 -3.69 3.51
N SER A 211 8.23 -5.00 3.81
CA SER A 211 9.48 -5.75 3.80
C SER A 211 10.06 -5.84 2.38
N PHE A 212 9.20 -6.07 1.37
CA PHE A 212 9.63 -6.08 -0.03
C PHE A 212 10.20 -4.73 -0.46
N LEU A 213 9.50 -3.62 -0.18
CA LEU A 213 9.97 -2.28 -0.53
C LEU A 213 11.32 -1.96 0.14
N PHE A 214 11.48 -2.32 1.41
CA PHE A 214 12.75 -2.15 2.12
C PHE A 214 13.89 -2.95 1.45
N ILE A 215 13.65 -4.23 1.11
CA ILE A 215 14.64 -5.06 0.41
C ILE A 215 15.00 -4.44 -0.94
N VAL A 216 14.01 -4.01 -1.73
CA VAL A 216 14.24 -3.36 -3.03
C VAL A 216 15.11 -2.11 -2.85
N MET A 217 14.79 -1.25 -1.88
CA MET A 217 15.60 -0.05 -1.62
C MET A 217 17.03 -0.40 -1.25
N VAL A 218 17.25 -1.33 -0.32
CA VAL A 218 18.60 -1.74 0.10
C VAL A 218 19.39 -2.32 -1.08
N VAL A 219 18.77 -3.22 -1.86
CA VAL A 219 19.40 -3.80 -3.06
C VAL A 219 19.70 -2.72 -4.10
N SER A 220 18.80 -1.76 -4.31
CA SER A 220 19.03 -0.63 -5.21
C SER A 220 20.24 0.20 -4.78
N ILE A 221 20.43 0.47 -3.49
CA ILE A 221 21.64 1.16 -2.99
C ILE A 221 22.89 0.37 -3.37
N PHE A 222 22.90 -0.95 -3.15
CA PHE A 222 24.03 -1.81 -3.50
C PHE A 222 24.30 -1.89 -5.00
N VAL A 223 23.28 -1.83 -5.85
CA VAL A 223 23.47 -1.84 -7.31
C VAL A 223 23.96 -0.48 -7.79
N TYR A 224 23.34 0.61 -7.34
CA TYR A 224 23.66 1.96 -7.79
C TYR A 224 24.98 2.49 -7.25
N MET A 225 25.49 1.99 -6.11
CA MET A 225 26.80 2.43 -5.60
C MET A 225 27.96 2.16 -6.57
N PHE A 226 27.82 1.17 -7.46
CA PHE A 226 28.81 0.84 -8.49
C PHE A 226 28.57 1.58 -9.82
N LEU A 227 27.45 2.29 -9.95
CA LEU A 227 27.19 3.14 -11.10
C LEU A 227 27.88 4.50 -10.87
N GLY A 228 28.35 5.17 -11.92
CA GLY A 228 29.05 6.46 -11.81
C GLY A 228 28.15 7.58 -11.29
N LYS A 229 28.61 8.84 -11.25
CA LYS A 229 27.75 9.99 -10.92
C LYS A 229 26.75 10.24 -12.06
N PRO A 230 25.45 10.52 -11.80
CA PRO A 230 24.53 10.86 -12.88
C PRO A 230 24.92 12.20 -13.52
N VAL A 231 24.97 12.27 -14.85
CA VAL A 231 25.50 13.43 -15.57
C VAL A 231 24.38 14.35 -16.05
N ASP A 232 23.24 13.77 -16.46
CA ASP A 232 22.08 14.50 -16.97
C ASP A 232 20.79 14.20 -16.18
N LEU A 233 19.68 14.84 -16.59
CA LEU A 233 18.37 14.66 -15.95
C LEU A 233 17.79 13.27 -16.20
N GLY A 234 18.12 12.64 -17.32
CA GLY A 234 17.67 11.28 -17.65
C GLY A 234 18.32 10.25 -16.74
N ASP A 235 19.62 10.37 -16.50
CA ASP A 235 20.38 9.56 -15.56
C ASP A 235 19.84 9.67 -14.13
N ARG A 236 19.36 10.87 -13.75
CA ARG A 236 18.75 11.11 -12.43
C ARG A 236 17.37 10.46 -12.30
N LEU A 237 16.62 10.31 -13.40
CA LEU A 237 15.28 9.72 -13.41
C LEU A 237 15.30 8.19 -13.52
N LEU A 238 16.34 7.62 -14.11
CA LEU A 238 16.50 6.18 -14.30
C LEU A 238 17.04 5.44 -13.07
N ARG A 239 17.40 6.17 -12.01
CA ARG A 239 18.03 5.65 -10.78
C ARG A 239 17.11 5.81 -9.57
#